data_AF-A0A3B0RFE3-F1
#
_entry.id   AF-A0A3B0RFE3-F1
#
_cell.length_a   1.000
_cell.length_b   1.000
_cell.length_c   1.000
_cell.angle_alpha   90.00
_cell.angle_beta   90.00
_cell.angle_gamma   90.00
#
_symmetry.space_group_name_H-M   'P 1'
#
loop_
_entity.id
_entity.type
_entity.pdbx_description
1 polymer ?
#
loop_
_entity_poly.entity_id
_entity_poly.type
_entity_poly.pdbx_seq_one_letter_code
_entity_poly.pdbx_strand_id
1 'polypeptide(L)'
;MAKKSAIERNDKRKRMVAKFANKRAALKALARNKDLPIEERIAAQLKLSELPRNSAASRVRNRCELTGRPRGYYRKLRMSRIAL
;
A
#
# COMPACT_ATOMS: atom_id res chain seq x y z
N MET A 1 7.16 17.50 -15.02
CA MET A 1 6.21 16.37 -15.09
C MET A 1 6.87 15.10 -14.55
N ALA A 2 6.15 14.21 -13.88
CA ALA A 2 6.72 12.93 -13.44
C ALA A 2 6.94 11.97 -14.63
N LYS A 3 7.95 11.09 -14.54
CA LYS A 3 8.17 10.03 -15.53
C LYS A 3 6.93 9.13 -15.62
N LYS A 4 6.45 8.83 -16.84
CA LYS A 4 5.31 7.92 -17.07
C LYS A 4 5.49 6.58 -16.35
N SER A 5 6.70 6.00 -16.42
CA SER A 5 7.05 4.76 -15.72
C SER A 5 6.90 4.82 -14.19
N ALA A 6 6.95 6.00 -13.59
CA ALA A 6 6.79 6.17 -12.14
C ALA A 6 5.31 6.32 -11.73
N ILE A 7 4.46 6.78 -12.64
CA ILE A 7 3.00 6.84 -12.47
C ILE A 7 2.44 5.41 -12.57
N GLU A 8 2.73 4.71 -13.67
CA GLU A 8 2.29 3.33 -13.89
C GLU A 8 2.75 2.36 -12.80
N ARG A 9 3.99 2.51 -12.29
CA ARG A 9 4.45 1.72 -11.15
C ARG A 9 3.61 1.94 -9.89
N ASN A 10 3.11 3.15 -9.67
CA ASN A 10 2.26 3.46 -8.53
C ASN A 10 0.85 2.90 -8.72
N ASP A 11 0.32 2.97 -9.93
CA ASP A 11 -1.01 2.43 -10.24
C ASP A 11 -1.02 0.90 -10.22
N LYS A 12 0.06 0.24 -10.68
CA LYS A 12 0.26 -1.20 -10.45
C LYS A 12 0.24 -1.54 -8.95
N ARG A 13 0.86 -0.72 -8.09
CA ARG A 13 0.80 -0.94 -6.63
C ARG A 13 -0.63 -0.79 -6.09
N LYS A 14 -1.38 0.24 -6.51
CA LYS A 14 -2.79 0.40 -6.10
C LYS A 14 -3.63 -0.83 -6.47
N ARG A 15 -3.49 -1.35 -7.70
CA ARG A 15 -4.18 -2.58 -8.14
C ARG A 15 -3.82 -3.78 -7.28
N MET A 16 -2.53 -3.96 -6.97
CA MET A 16 -2.10 -5.08 -6.11
C MET A 16 -2.55 -4.93 -4.65
N VAL A 17 -2.59 -3.69 -4.13
CA VAL A 17 -3.14 -3.43 -2.80
C VAL A 17 -4.62 -3.83 -2.75
N ALA A 18 -5.42 -3.43 -3.74
CA ALA A 18 -6.83 -3.81 -3.81
C ALA A 18 -7.00 -5.34 -3.86
N LYS A 19 -6.19 -6.04 -4.66
CA LYS A 19 -6.25 -7.51 -4.78
C LYS A 19 -5.97 -8.26 -3.48
N PHE A 20 -5.02 -7.78 -2.68
CA PHE A 20 -4.53 -8.50 -1.48
C PHE A 20 -4.96 -7.86 -0.15
N ALA A 21 -5.76 -6.79 -0.17
CA ALA A 21 -6.16 -6.04 1.01
C ALA A 21 -6.79 -6.94 2.09
N ASN A 22 -7.78 -7.73 1.70
CA ASN A 22 -8.54 -8.59 2.62
C ASN A 22 -7.64 -9.66 3.24
N LYS A 23 -6.86 -10.37 2.41
CA LYS A 23 -5.93 -11.42 2.87
C LYS A 23 -4.87 -10.86 3.83
N ARG A 24 -4.32 -9.67 3.55
CA ARG A 24 -3.37 -9.00 4.45
C ARG A 24 -4.02 -8.56 5.75
N ALA A 25 -5.24 -8.04 5.71
CA ALA A 25 -5.96 -7.59 6.90
C ALA A 25 -6.22 -8.77 7.86
N ALA A 26 -6.71 -9.89 7.35
CA ALA A 26 -6.94 -11.11 8.13
C ALA A 26 -5.64 -11.64 8.78
N LEU A 27 -4.58 -11.82 7.99
CA LEU A 27 -3.29 -12.31 8.51
C LEU A 27 -2.67 -11.36 9.53
N LYS A 28 -2.83 -10.04 9.33
CA LYS A 28 -2.31 -9.03 10.25
C LYS A 28 -3.11 -8.98 11.56
N ALA A 29 -4.41 -9.27 11.52
CA ALA A 29 -5.25 -9.39 12.71
C ALA A 29 -4.81 -10.61 13.55
N LEU A 30 -4.67 -11.77 12.91
CA LEU A 30 -4.17 -13.00 13.56
C LEU A 30 -2.77 -12.82 14.15
N ALA A 31 -1.84 -12.25 13.38
CA ALA A 31 -0.47 -12.01 13.83
C ALA A 31 -0.34 -11.01 15.00
N ARG A 32 -1.35 -10.16 15.22
CA ARG A 32 -1.37 -9.17 16.32
C ARG A 32 -2.15 -9.63 17.54
N ASN A 33 -2.99 -10.66 17.40
CA ASN A 33 -3.75 -11.18 18.51
C ASN A 33 -2.79 -11.90 19.48
N LYS A 34 -2.77 -11.45 20.73
CA LYS A 34 -1.88 -11.96 21.78
C LYS A 34 -2.48 -13.16 22.51
N ASP A 35 -3.79 -13.35 22.40
CA ASP A 35 -4.54 -14.43 23.06
C ASP A 35 -4.37 -15.75 22.31
N LEU A 36 -3.94 -15.70 21.05
CA LEU A 36 -3.67 -16.88 20.24
C LEU A 36 -2.33 -17.54 20.61
N PRO A 37 -2.23 -18.87 20.45
CA PRO A 37 -0.98 -19.60 20.57
C PRO A 37 0.13 -18.96 19.74
N ILE A 38 1.35 -19.03 20.28
CA ILE A 38 2.53 -18.44 19.64
C ILE A 38 2.77 -19.03 18.25
N GLU A 39 2.53 -20.33 18.08
CA GLU A 39 2.71 -21.05 16.81
C GLU A 39 1.83 -20.48 15.69
N GLU A 40 0.53 -20.26 15.96
CA GLU A 40 -0.39 -19.71 14.98
C GLU A 40 -0.02 -18.27 14.60
N ARG A 41 0.49 -17.50 15.56
CA ARG A 41 0.96 -16.13 15.34
C ARG A 41 2.19 -16.10 14.44
N ILE A 42 3.15 -16.99 14.67
CA ILE A 42 4.36 -17.13 13.86
C ILE A 42 3.98 -17.60 12.45
N ALA A 43 3.10 -18.59 12.32
CA ALA A 43 2.60 -19.06 11.03
C ALA A 43 1.90 -17.95 10.24
N ALA A 44 1.10 -17.11 10.91
CA ALA A 44 0.46 -15.95 10.29
C ALA A 44 1.48 -14.88 9.83
N GLN A 45 2.56 -14.67 10.59
CA GLN A 45 3.64 -13.76 10.22
C GLN A 45 4.46 -14.27 9.02
N LEU A 46 4.74 -15.58 8.96
CA LEU A 46 5.39 -16.23 7.82
C LEU A 46 4.54 -16.07 6.55
N LYS A 47 3.25 -16.43 6.62
CA LYS A 47 2.29 -16.25 5.51
C LYS A 47 2.15 -14.78 5.08
N LEU A 48 2.25 -13.83 6.01
CA LEU A 48 2.22 -12.39 5.69
C LEU A 48 3.49 -11.93 4.96
N SER A 49 4.63 -12.57 5.24
CA SER A 49 5.94 -12.27 4.65
C SER A 49 6.08 -12.85 3.25
N GLU A 50 5.44 -13.99 2.96
CA GLU A 50 5.34 -14.60 1.62
C GLU A 50 4.56 -13.72 0.62
N LEU A 51 3.65 -12.86 1.11
CA LEU A 51 2.86 -12.01 0.23
C LEU A 51 3.73 -10.98 -0.52
N PRO A 52 3.38 -10.64 -1.77
CA PRO A 52 4.16 -9.70 -2.57
C PRO A 52 4.38 -8.37 -1.84
N ARG A 53 5.63 -7.90 -1.71
CA ARG A 53 5.97 -6.67 -0.96
C ARG A 53 5.17 -5.43 -1.41
N ASN A 54 4.89 -5.32 -2.70
CA ASN A 54 4.16 -4.21 -3.32
C ASN A 54 2.63 -4.26 -3.10
N SER A 55 2.10 -5.34 -2.49
CA SER A 55 0.71 -5.42 -2.02
C SER A 55 0.46 -4.61 -0.74
N ALA A 56 1.50 -4.12 -0.08
CA ALA A 56 1.37 -3.31 1.12
C ALA A 56 0.91 -1.88 0.76
N ALA A 57 -0.20 -1.44 1.37
CA ALA A 57 -0.76 -0.09 1.18
C ALA A 57 0.26 1.03 1.50
N SER A 58 1.17 0.81 2.44
CA SER A 58 2.23 1.76 2.82
C SER A 58 3.21 2.09 1.68
N ARG A 59 3.29 1.27 0.62
CA ARG A 59 4.18 1.51 -0.53
C ARG A 59 3.55 2.32 -1.65
N VAL A 60 2.25 2.56 -1.59
CA VAL A 60 1.55 3.47 -2.52
C VAL A 60 1.91 4.90 -2.13
N ARG A 61 2.33 5.69 -3.11
CA ARG A 61 2.67 7.10 -2.90
C ARG A 61 1.59 7.97 -3.49
N ASN A 62 1.10 8.92 -2.71
CA ASN A 62 0.17 9.93 -3.22
C ASN A 62 0.90 10.84 -4.21
N ARG A 63 0.32 11.00 -5.39
CA ARG A 63 0.84 11.81 -6.50
C ARG A 63 -0.27 12.70 -7.01
N CYS A 64 0.08 13.91 -7.43
CA CYS A 64 -0.83 14.81 -8.13
C CYS A 64 -1.43 14.12 -9.37
N GLU A 65 -2.74 14.22 -9.56
CA GLU A 65 -3.44 13.58 -10.68
C GLU A 65 -3.05 14.19 -12.04
N LEU A 66 -2.80 15.50 -12.10
CA LEU A 66 -2.38 16.19 -13.33
C LEU A 66 -0.90 15.95 -13.67
N THR A 67 0.00 16.25 -12.74
CA THR A 67 1.45 16.31 -13.03
C THR A 67 2.25 15.10 -12.56
N GLY A 68 1.63 14.22 -11.76
CA GLY A 68 2.30 13.08 -11.11
C GLY A 68 3.28 13.46 -10.00
N ARG A 69 3.33 14.73 -9.57
CA ARG A 69 4.28 15.23 -8.55
C ARG A 69 4.06 14.50 -7.22
N PRO A 70 5.11 13.88 -6.63
CA PRO A 70 4.99 13.04 -5.42
C PRO A 70 5.14 13.78 -4.08
N ARG A 71 5.31 15.12 -4.11
CA ARG A 71 5.55 15.98 -2.94
C ARG A 71 4.58 17.16 -2.95
N GLY A 72 4.24 17.65 -1.75
CA GLY A 72 3.27 18.74 -1.58
C GLY A 72 1.89 18.35 -2.13
N TYR A 73 1.46 17.12 -1.85
CA TYR A 73 0.16 16.57 -2.28
C TYR A 73 -0.92 16.93 -1.26
N TYR A 74 -1.99 17.56 -1.74
CA TYR A 74 -3.13 17.91 -0.92
C TYR A 74 -4.21 16.81 -1.03
N ARG A 75 -4.56 16.16 0.08
CA ARG A 75 -5.44 14.96 0.07
C ARG A 75 -6.87 15.27 -0.36
N LYS A 76 -7.41 16.43 0.00
CA LYS A 76 -8.79 16.84 -0.31
C LYS A 76 -8.98 17.07 -1.82
N LEU A 77 -8.02 17.72 -2.46
CA LEU A 77 -8.09 18.12 -3.88
C LEU A 77 -7.32 17.18 -4.80
N ARG A 78 -6.55 16.23 -4.24
CA ARG A 78 -5.71 15.26 -4.96
C ARG A 78 -4.69 15.88 -5.92
N MET A 79 -4.38 17.16 -5.73
CA MET A 79 -3.42 17.91 -6.54
C MET A 79 -2.17 18.29 -5.76
N SER A 80 -1.15 18.71 -6.50
CA SER A 80 0.06 19.31 -5.93
C SER A 80 -0.14 20.80 -5.65
N ARG A 81 0.56 21.35 -4.65
CA ARG A 81 0.63 22.80 -4.34
C ARG A 81 0.92 23.77 -5.50
N ILE A 82 1.36 23.27 -6.65
CA ILE A 82 1.71 24.09 -7.83
C ILE A 82 0.52 24.16 -8.81
N ALA A 83 -0.35 23.17 -8.78
CA ALA A 83 -1.55 23.09 -9.63
C ALA A 83 -2.82 23.38 -8.81
N LEU A 84 -2.65 23.79 -7.56
CA LEU A 84 -3.67 24.39 -6.71
C LEU A 84 -3.74 25.86 -7.07
#